data_AF-H6NDM4-F1
#
_entry.id   AF-H6NDM4-F1
#
_cell.length_a   1.000
_cell.length_b   1.000
_cell.length_c   1.000
_cell.angle_alpha   90.00
_cell.angle_beta   90.00
_cell.angle_gamma   90.00
#
_symmetry.space_group_name_H-M   'P 1'
#
loop_
_entity.id
_entity.type
_entity.pdbx_description
1 polymer ?
#
loop_
_entity_poly.entity_id
_entity_poly.type
_entity_poly.pdbx_seq_one_letter_code
_entity_poly.pdbx_strand_id
1 'polypeptide(L)'
;MKKWFRLRTSLPASTAALLLAAQLMAAAAQLMAAAPAVHAAAAPAVTVTLPSFPVKINGLTIDPSKAQYPPIVYKDITYFPLTWDYTQTLGLPYTWSETEGLRITGNGNRYRVRPAADTGGSNRKTAYTAAPVTYPVTVNDKAIDTAAEEYPLLNFRNITYFPMTWRFMHDEFHMKLSWQAKDGFAVISPQRHYMYTIFSDDADYLYLNSGSQSYKVRKSLSELPVLLTEEENRKIYDQPVRVDQEVLPPAEFKMPASPSVERKSRTFYYGSQELLTLAPKDSGSQGFTETDAAGMVYTEASLDLGAGRSLLAVKETDSTKDMAADFFTYYRYFYVNADGKPQPLSGYTHWPVTGLQPNPDGSWWLASKAYKGSSISARNAFMTGELALLRPDGQSISLNEKLKVREIEVLSRKEDGSLTFRAYSRIFQDDNPAHGIYETDPAGNLTKLSEASGAAYVDTAGDLWVAGRELNQLTNLSKNVSRLWYDYEFPFAE
;
A
#
# COMPACT_ATOMS: atom_id res chain seq x y z
N MET A 1 -58.59 12.79 44.28
CA MET A 1 -59.92 12.51 44.86
C MET A 1 -60.89 12.17 43.73
N LYS A 2 -61.62 11.07 43.88
CA LYS A 2 -62.70 10.60 42.99
C LYS A 2 -63.82 11.64 42.88
N LYS A 3 -64.51 11.66 41.72
CA LYS A 3 -65.98 11.81 41.56
C LYS A 3 -66.28 11.68 40.06
N TRP A 4 -66.72 10.51 39.55
CA TRP A 4 -68.09 9.97 39.56
C TRP A 4 -69.14 10.98 39.10
N PHE A 5 -69.76 10.77 37.94
CA PHE A 5 -71.19 10.43 37.83
C PHE A 5 -71.58 9.94 36.43
N ARG A 6 -72.44 8.93 36.39
CA ARG A 6 -73.08 8.34 35.19
C ARG A 6 -74.26 9.21 34.73
N LEU A 7 -74.53 9.22 33.43
CA LEU A 7 -75.89 9.41 32.90
C LEU A 7 -76.21 8.38 31.80
N ARG A 8 -77.50 8.03 31.76
CA ARG A 8 -78.17 6.93 31.05
C ARG A 8 -78.65 7.34 29.65
N THR A 9 -78.75 6.33 28.77
CA THR A 9 -79.78 6.09 27.70
C THR A 9 -79.86 7.12 26.56
N SER A 10 -80.05 6.80 25.27
CA SER A 10 -80.68 5.67 24.55
C SER A 10 -80.29 5.69 23.06
N LEU A 11 -80.41 4.52 22.41
CA LEU A 11 -80.23 4.13 20.99
C LEU A 11 -81.00 4.99 19.94
N PRO A 12 -80.61 5.03 18.63
CA PRO A 12 -80.97 3.94 17.70
C PRO A 12 -79.97 3.56 16.57
N ALA A 13 -79.96 2.25 16.30
CA ALA A 13 -79.91 1.48 15.05
C ALA A 13 -79.14 1.99 13.80
N SER A 14 -78.11 1.22 13.45
CA SER A 14 -77.68 0.71 12.12
C SER A 14 -76.19 0.36 12.26
N THR A 15 -75.59 -0.72 11.79
CA THR A 15 -75.90 -1.67 10.72
C THR A 15 -74.99 -2.88 10.93
N ALA A 16 -75.51 -4.06 10.57
CA ALA A 16 -74.85 -5.31 10.20
C ALA A 16 -73.35 -5.56 10.50
N ALA A 17 -73.09 -6.80 10.94
CA ALA A 17 -71.83 -7.55 10.89
C ALA A 17 -70.87 -7.47 12.10
N LEU A 18 -71.42 -7.68 13.30
CA LEU A 18 -70.66 -8.10 14.48
C LEU A 18 -71.17 -9.48 14.94
N LEU A 19 -70.93 -10.50 14.12
CA LEU A 19 -71.05 -11.93 14.49
C LEU A 19 -70.38 -12.84 13.43
N LEU A 20 -69.21 -12.41 12.93
CA LEU A 20 -68.31 -13.26 12.15
C LEU A 20 -66.86 -13.20 12.67
N ALA A 21 -66.66 -12.83 13.94
CA ALA A 21 -65.34 -12.62 14.52
C ALA A 21 -64.97 -13.62 15.65
N ALA A 22 -65.82 -14.59 15.98
CA ALA A 22 -65.58 -15.55 17.06
C ALA A 22 -65.55 -17.03 16.65
N GLN A 23 -65.69 -17.35 15.35
CA GLN A 23 -65.55 -18.72 14.84
C GLN A 23 -64.42 -18.92 13.81
N LEU A 24 -63.64 -17.87 13.51
CA LEU A 24 -62.43 -17.97 12.67
C LEU A 24 -61.12 -17.95 13.49
N MET A 25 -61.16 -17.77 14.81
CA MET A 25 -59.97 -17.82 15.67
C MET A 25 -59.72 -19.19 16.34
N ALA A 26 -60.59 -20.18 16.13
CA ALA A 26 -60.36 -21.55 16.64
C ALA A 26 -59.92 -22.55 15.55
N ALA A 27 -60.02 -22.21 14.25
CA ALA A 27 -59.58 -23.07 13.15
C ALA A 27 -58.23 -22.65 12.55
N ALA A 28 -57.73 -21.44 12.84
CA ALA A 28 -56.41 -20.97 12.40
C ALA A 28 -55.27 -21.31 13.40
N ALA A 29 -55.61 -21.74 14.62
CA ALA A 29 -54.64 -22.09 15.66
C ALA A 29 -54.28 -23.59 15.71
N GLN A 30 -54.89 -24.44 14.87
CA GLN A 30 -54.64 -25.89 14.82
C GLN A 30 -54.10 -26.39 13.47
N LEU A 31 -53.82 -25.48 12.53
CA LEU A 31 -53.15 -25.79 11.25
C LEU A 31 -51.79 -25.08 11.08
N MET A 32 -51.15 -24.67 12.18
CA MET A 32 -49.77 -24.16 12.18
C MET A 32 -48.81 -25.01 13.04
N ALA A 33 -49.22 -26.21 13.45
CA ALA A 33 -48.39 -27.15 14.21
C ALA A 33 -47.97 -28.35 13.35
N ALA A 34 -47.36 -28.09 12.19
CA ALA A 34 -46.52 -29.05 11.46
C ALA A 34 -45.86 -28.35 10.25
N ALA A 35 -45.16 -27.23 10.47
CA ALA A 35 -44.03 -26.99 9.58
C ALA A 35 -42.99 -28.04 9.99
N PRO A 36 -42.62 -29.01 9.13
CA PRO A 36 -41.44 -29.79 9.43
C PRO A 36 -40.32 -28.78 9.63
N ALA A 37 -39.70 -28.79 10.80
CA ALA A 37 -38.36 -28.24 10.90
C ALA A 37 -37.59 -28.93 9.79
N VAL A 38 -37.24 -28.18 8.74
CA VAL A 38 -36.30 -28.65 7.72
C VAL A 38 -34.99 -28.77 8.48
N HIS A 39 -34.82 -29.90 9.16
CA HIS A 39 -33.51 -30.44 9.40
C HIS A 39 -32.98 -30.66 7.99
N ALA A 40 -32.14 -29.74 7.53
CA ALA A 40 -31.30 -30.00 6.37
C ALA A 40 -30.69 -31.38 6.62
N ALA A 41 -31.00 -32.34 5.75
CA ALA A 41 -30.41 -33.66 5.85
C ALA A 41 -28.90 -33.46 5.90
N ALA A 42 -28.26 -33.95 6.98
CA ALA A 42 -26.83 -33.79 7.14
C ALA A 42 -26.15 -34.26 5.86
N ALA A 43 -25.44 -33.36 5.19
CA ALA A 43 -24.74 -33.70 3.97
C ALA A 43 -23.84 -34.92 4.26
N PRO A 44 -23.77 -35.88 3.31
CA PRO A 44 -23.12 -37.15 3.57
C PRO A 44 -21.66 -36.92 3.98
N ALA A 45 -21.17 -37.79 4.86
CA ALA A 45 -19.78 -37.75 5.26
C ALA A 45 -18.87 -37.82 4.03
N VAL A 46 -17.82 -37.02 4.03
CA VAL A 46 -16.85 -36.85 2.95
C VAL A 46 -15.53 -37.53 3.30
N THR A 47 -14.81 -37.95 2.26
CA THR A 47 -13.45 -38.48 2.41
C THR A 47 -12.45 -37.32 2.33
N VAL A 48 -11.55 -37.25 3.30
CA VAL A 48 -10.47 -36.26 3.38
C VAL A 48 -9.13 -36.95 3.55
N THR A 49 -8.05 -36.30 3.13
CA THR A 49 -6.68 -36.83 3.24
C THR A 49 -5.80 -35.88 4.06
N LEU A 50 -4.62 -36.35 4.46
CA LEU A 50 -3.58 -35.45 4.95
C LEU A 50 -2.90 -34.77 3.74
N PRO A 51 -2.42 -33.53 3.88
CA PRO A 51 -1.63 -32.88 2.84
C PRO A 51 -0.41 -33.72 2.47
N SER A 52 -0.21 -33.95 1.16
CA SER A 52 0.99 -34.59 0.61
C SER A 52 2.12 -33.59 0.34
N PHE A 53 1.96 -32.36 0.80
CA PHE A 53 2.84 -31.22 0.59
C PHE A 53 3.07 -30.50 1.93
N PRO A 54 4.17 -29.76 2.10
CA PRO A 54 4.39 -28.97 3.32
C PRO A 54 3.29 -27.93 3.51
N VAL A 55 2.86 -27.74 4.75
CA VAL A 55 1.85 -26.75 5.12
C VAL A 55 2.43 -25.84 6.19
N LYS A 56 2.36 -24.52 5.97
CA LYS A 56 2.91 -23.51 6.88
C LYS A 56 1.84 -22.50 7.32
N ILE A 57 1.88 -22.11 8.60
CA ILE A 57 1.15 -20.95 9.12
C ILE A 57 2.14 -20.01 9.76
N ASN A 58 2.20 -18.77 9.28
CA ASN A 58 3.05 -17.73 9.85
C ASN A 58 4.48 -18.24 10.18
N GLY A 59 5.04 -19.05 9.28
CA GLY A 59 6.42 -19.58 9.36
C GLY A 59 6.54 -20.96 9.98
N LEU A 60 5.58 -21.38 10.80
CA LEU A 60 5.58 -22.71 11.40
C LEU A 60 5.19 -23.76 10.36
N THR A 61 6.10 -24.70 10.09
CA THR A 61 5.80 -25.89 9.29
C THR A 61 5.10 -26.92 10.17
N ILE A 62 3.91 -27.35 9.74
CA ILE A 62 3.11 -28.34 10.45
C ILE A 62 3.52 -29.73 9.97
N ASP A 63 3.66 -30.68 10.90
CA ASP A 63 3.78 -32.11 10.61
C ASP A 63 2.40 -32.76 10.78
N PRO A 64 1.65 -33.01 9.69
CA PRO A 64 0.31 -33.57 9.79
C PRO A 64 0.29 -34.98 10.39
N SER A 65 1.42 -35.71 10.40
CA SER A 65 1.48 -37.04 11.00
C SER A 65 1.47 -37.01 12.54
N LYS A 66 1.91 -35.89 13.13
CA LYS A 66 2.09 -35.71 14.59
C LYS A 66 1.11 -34.71 15.22
N ALA A 67 0.40 -33.90 14.43
CA ALA A 67 -0.59 -32.96 14.93
C ALA A 67 -1.85 -33.67 15.45
N GLN A 68 -2.37 -33.27 16.62
CA GLN A 68 -3.62 -33.81 17.17
C GLN A 68 -4.80 -33.49 16.25
N TYR A 69 -4.81 -32.27 15.71
CA TYR A 69 -5.74 -31.73 14.72
C TYR A 69 -4.94 -31.29 13.48
N PRO A 70 -4.55 -32.24 12.62
CA PRO A 70 -3.75 -31.93 11.44
C PRO A 70 -4.57 -31.18 10.40
N PRO A 71 -3.99 -30.28 9.60
CA PRO A 71 -4.64 -29.82 8.37
C PRO A 71 -5.08 -31.02 7.52
N ILE A 72 -6.22 -30.88 6.83
CA ILE A 72 -6.78 -31.90 5.95
C ILE A 72 -7.00 -31.34 4.55
N VAL A 73 -7.06 -32.20 3.54
CA VAL A 73 -7.36 -31.84 2.16
C VAL A 73 -8.69 -32.46 1.73
N TYR A 74 -9.56 -31.64 1.16
CA TYR A 74 -10.82 -32.04 0.54
C TYR A 74 -11.00 -31.28 -0.77
N LYS A 75 -11.24 -32.01 -1.87
CA LYS A 75 -11.31 -31.44 -3.24
C LYS A 75 -10.15 -30.49 -3.53
N ASP A 76 -8.92 -30.93 -3.23
CA ASP A 76 -7.68 -30.19 -3.41
C ASP A 76 -7.56 -28.85 -2.64
N ILE A 77 -8.50 -28.55 -1.75
CA ILE A 77 -8.44 -27.41 -0.82
C ILE A 77 -7.92 -27.87 0.53
N THR A 78 -6.98 -27.11 1.09
CA THR A 78 -6.48 -27.32 2.46
C THR A 78 -7.43 -26.68 3.46
N TYR A 79 -7.71 -27.41 4.54
CA TYR A 79 -8.55 -26.99 5.64
C TYR A 79 -7.76 -26.97 6.94
N PHE A 80 -7.96 -25.92 7.74
CA PHE A 80 -7.32 -25.80 9.06
C PHE A 80 -8.33 -25.95 10.18
N PRO A 81 -7.97 -26.61 11.28
CA PRO A 81 -8.86 -26.70 12.41
C PRO A 81 -8.91 -25.36 13.14
N LEU A 82 -10.11 -24.97 13.57
CA LEU A 82 -10.34 -23.82 14.44
C LEU A 82 -10.09 -24.18 15.90
N THR A 83 -8.86 -24.62 16.20
CA THR A 83 -8.40 -24.74 17.58
C THR A 83 -8.09 -23.35 18.15
N TRP A 84 -7.95 -23.27 19.48
CA TRP A 84 -7.51 -22.04 20.13
C TRP A 84 -6.20 -21.53 19.53
N ASP A 85 -5.16 -22.35 19.43
CA ASP A 85 -3.84 -21.91 18.95
C ASP A 85 -3.87 -21.46 17.48
N TYR A 86 -4.60 -22.16 16.60
CA TYR A 86 -4.73 -21.76 15.20
C TYR A 86 -5.51 -20.45 15.06
N THR A 87 -6.59 -20.28 15.81
CA THR A 87 -7.37 -19.03 15.79
C THR A 87 -6.62 -17.85 16.42
N GLN A 88 -5.77 -18.07 17.44
CA GLN A 88 -4.83 -17.07 17.94
C GLN A 88 -3.84 -16.66 16.85
N THR A 89 -3.18 -17.64 16.25
CA THR A 89 -2.13 -17.42 15.25
C THR A 89 -2.65 -16.69 14.01
N LEU A 90 -3.84 -17.05 13.54
CA LEU A 90 -4.44 -16.50 12.34
C LEU A 90 -5.20 -15.18 12.57
N GLY A 91 -5.37 -14.75 13.83
CA GLY A 91 -6.18 -13.55 14.12
C GLY A 91 -7.67 -13.74 13.85
N LEU A 92 -8.19 -14.95 14.06
CA LEU A 92 -9.58 -15.34 13.78
C LEU A 92 -10.36 -15.60 15.07
N PRO A 93 -10.69 -14.58 15.89
CA PRO A 93 -11.55 -14.77 17.04
C PRO A 93 -12.88 -15.38 16.60
N TYR A 94 -13.39 -16.28 17.44
CA TYR A 94 -14.65 -16.93 17.20
C TYR A 94 -15.47 -17.01 18.48
N THR A 95 -16.78 -17.08 18.32
CA THR A 95 -17.72 -17.46 19.37
C THR A 95 -18.53 -18.65 18.90
N TRP A 96 -19.01 -19.44 19.87
CA TRP A 96 -19.88 -20.57 19.58
C TRP A 96 -20.98 -20.67 20.64
N SER A 97 -22.21 -20.91 20.20
CA SER A 97 -23.32 -21.32 21.04
C SER A 97 -24.21 -22.32 20.31
N GLU A 98 -25.01 -23.09 21.05
CA GLU A 98 -25.96 -24.04 20.45
C GLU A 98 -27.02 -23.34 19.58
N THR A 99 -27.40 -22.11 19.94
CA THR A 99 -28.47 -21.36 19.27
C THR A 99 -27.97 -20.55 18.08
N GLU A 100 -26.81 -19.88 18.21
CA GLU A 100 -26.28 -18.99 17.18
C GLU A 100 -25.25 -19.67 16.28
N GLY A 101 -24.80 -20.88 16.64
CA GLY A 101 -23.78 -21.61 15.92
C GLY A 101 -22.41 -20.96 16.03
N LEU A 102 -21.61 -21.06 14.97
CA LEU A 102 -20.25 -20.56 14.89
C LEU A 102 -20.22 -19.15 14.28
N ARG A 103 -19.61 -18.19 14.97
CA ARG A 103 -19.30 -16.87 14.43
C ARG A 103 -17.81 -16.63 14.42
N ILE A 104 -17.26 -16.22 13.28
CA ILE A 104 -15.84 -15.90 13.10
C ILE A 104 -15.72 -14.50 12.54
N THR A 105 -14.75 -13.72 13.03
CA THR A 105 -14.44 -12.40 12.46
C THR A 105 -12.96 -12.29 12.11
N GLY A 106 -12.64 -11.66 10.98
CA GLY A 106 -11.28 -11.43 10.51
C GLY A 106 -10.58 -10.23 11.15
N ASN A 107 -11.17 -9.63 12.18
CA ASN A 107 -10.73 -8.37 12.78
C ASN A 107 -10.12 -8.52 14.17
N GLY A 108 -9.82 -9.75 14.61
CA GLY A 108 -9.07 -9.96 15.84
C GLY A 108 -7.61 -9.61 15.59
N ASN A 109 -7.26 -8.32 15.65
CA ASN A 109 -5.89 -7.84 15.57
C ASN A 109 -5.02 -8.61 16.58
N ARG A 110 -4.35 -9.67 16.11
CA ARG A 110 -3.46 -10.54 16.88
C ARG A 110 -2.08 -10.49 16.25
N TYR A 111 -1.47 -9.32 16.37
CA TYR A 111 -0.09 -9.12 15.97
C TYR A 111 0.85 -9.85 16.92
N ARG A 112 2.00 -10.28 16.39
CA ARG A 112 3.10 -10.86 17.17
C ARG A 112 2.79 -12.18 17.86
N VAL A 113 1.78 -12.91 17.40
CA VAL A 113 1.50 -14.25 17.92
C VAL A 113 2.44 -15.25 17.26
N ARG A 114 3.35 -15.82 18.05
CA ARG A 114 4.20 -16.93 17.60
C ARG A 114 3.35 -18.20 17.49
N PRO A 115 3.30 -18.86 16.31
CA PRO A 115 2.56 -20.10 16.17
C PRO A 115 3.11 -21.18 17.10
N ALA A 116 2.21 -21.94 17.74
CA ALA A 116 2.56 -23.11 18.52
C ALA A 116 2.38 -24.38 17.68
N ALA A 117 3.29 -25.35 17.83
CA ALA A 117 3.17 -26.64 17.18
C ALA A 117 2.06 -27.47 17.82
N ASP A 118 1.09 -27.88 17.01
CA ASP A 118 0.15 -28.93 17.40
C ASP A 118 0.88 -30.28 17.39
N THR A 119 0.88 -30.97 18.53
CA THR A 119 1.57 -32.24 18.73
C THR A 119 0.67 -33.21 19.53
N GLY A 120 1.06 -34.49 19.62
CA GLY A 120 0.30 -35.51 20.36
C GLY A 120 -0.68 -36.31 19.51
N GLY A 121 -0.74 -36.04 18.20
CA GLY A 121 -1.43 -36.87 17.23
C GLY A 121 -0.62 -38.09 16.77
N SER A 122 -1.32 -39.05 16.19
CA SER A 122 -0.75 -40.23 15.53
C SER A 122 -1.57 -40.54 14.28
N ASN A 123 -1.28 -39.84 13.19
CA ASN A 123 -2.04 -39.91 11.95
C ASN A 123 -1.33 -40.81 10.94
N ARG A 124 -1.82 -42.04 10.76
CA ARG A 124 -1.20 -43.08 9.93
C ARG A 124 -2.06 -43.57 8.76
N LYS A 125 -3.30 -43.07 8.63
CA LYS A 125 -4.21 -43.51 7.58
C LYS A 125 -4.00 -42.64 6.34
N THR A 126 -4.25 -43.22 5.18
CA THR A 126 -4.21 -42.52 3.89
C THR A 126 -5.43 -41.61 3.69
N ALA A 127 -6.56 -41.97 4.31
CA ALA A 127 -7.80 -41.20 4.25
C ALA A 127 -8.56 -41.26 5.58
N TYR A 128 -9.39 -40.25 5.79
CA TYR A 128 -10.23 -40.05 6.95
C TYR A 128 -11.64 -39.64 6.51
N THR A 129 -12.58 -39.69 7.45
CA THR A 129 -13.96 -39.27 7.24
C THR A 129 -14.18 -37.97 8.01
N ALA A 130 -14.73 -36.96 7.33
CA ALA A 130 -15.24 -35.73 7.92
C ALA A 130 -16.71 -35.55 7.50
N ALA A 131 -17.45 -34.66 8.15
CA ALA A 131 -18.83 -34.35 7.75
C ALA A 131 -19.01 -32.84 7.65
N PRO A 132 -19.81 -32.30 6.72
CA PRO A 132 -20.15 -30.88 6.73
C PRO A 132 -20.79 -30.47 8.06
N VAL A 133 -20.50 -29.26 8.53
CA VAL A 133 -21.12 -28.73 9.75
C VAL A 133 -22.63 -28.53 9.55
N THR A 134 -23.42 -28.84 10.58
CA THR A 134 -24.89 -28.77 10.53
C THR A 134 -25.48 -27.63 11.35
N TYR A 135 -24.64 -26.79 11.96
CA TYR A 135 -25.03 -25.61 12.72
C TYR A 135 -24.85 -24.33 11.89
N PRO A 136 -25.55 -23.23 12.24
CA PRO A 136 -25.36 -21.93 11.59
C PRO A 136 -23.90 -21.47 11.62
N VAL A 137 -23.45 -20.84 10.53
CA VAL A 137 -22.11 -20.25 10.44
C VAL A 137 -22.24 -18.81 9.99
N THR A 138 -21.54 -17.90 10.67
CA THR A 138 -21.44 -16.49 10.33
C THR A 138 -19.97 -16.09 10.21
N VAL A 139 -19.59 -15.45 9.11
CA VAL A 139 -18.23 -14.94 8.85
C VAL A 139 -18.32 -13.43 8.58
N ASN A 140 -17.61 -12.61 9.34
CA ASN A 140 -17.67 -11.15 9.23
C ASN A 140 -19.12 -10.62 9.18
N ASP A 141 -19.95 -11.11 10.11
CA ASP A 141 -21.38 -10.76 10.24
C ASP A 141 -22.27 -11.18 9.06
N LYS A 142 -21.74 -11.94 8.09
CA LYS A 142 -22.49 -12.52 6.98
C LYS A 142 -22.80 -13.99 7.26
N ALA A 143 -24.08 -14.35 7.22
CA ALA A 143 -24.50 -15.75 7.31
C ALA A 143 -23.99 -16.54 6.10
N ILE A 144 -23.46 -17.73 6.34
CA ILE A 144 -22.96 -18.63 5.31
C ILE A 144 -23.97 -19.76 5.11
N ASP A 145 -24.42 -19.94 3.87
CA ASP A 145 -25.20 -21.11 3.49
C ASP A 145 -24.25 -22.30 3.25
N THR A 146 -23.92 -23.01 4.33
CA THR A 146 -22.96 -24.12 4.30
C THR A 146 -23.36 -25.25 3.36
N ALA A 147 -24.65 -25.42 3.06
CA ALA A 147 -25.12 -26.48 2.15
C ALA A 147 -24.89 -26.12 0.67
N ALA A 148 -24.87 -24.83 0.34
CA ALA A 148 -24.60 -24.32 -1.00
C ALA A 148 -23.10 -24.14 -1.30
N GLU A 149 -22.24 -24.20 -0.28
CA GLU A 149 -20.79 -24.06 -0.44
C GLU A 149 -20.17 -25.26 -1.16
N GLU A 150 -19.38 -25.00 -2.21
CA GLU A 150 -18.60 -26.04 -2.90
C GLU A 150 -17.58 -26.72 -1.96
N TYR A 151 -17.03 -25.89 -1.06
CA TYR A 151 -16.06 -26.21 -0.02
C TYR A 151 -16.67 -25.88 1.36
N PRO A 152 -17.62 -26.68 1.86
CA PRO A 152 -18.28 -26.40 3.13
C PRO A 152 -17.29 -26.54 4.29
N LEU A 153 -17.56 -25.86 5.41
CA LEU A 153 -16.83 -26.12 6.65
C LEU A 153 -17.09 -27.57 7.08
N LEU A 154 -16.05 -28.23 7.58
CA LEU A 154 -16.09 -29.65 7.94
C LEU A 154 -15.97 -29.83 9.45
N ASN A 155 -16.67 -30.78 10.02
CA ASN A 155 -16.38 -31.35 11.32
C ASN A 155 -15.47 -32.56 11.14
N PHE A 156 -14.30 -32.52 11.78
CA PHE A 156 -13.38 -33.64 11.87
C PHE A 156 -12.84 -33.73 13.29
N ARG A 157 -13.00 -34.90 13.93
CA ARG A 157 -12.63 -35.13 15.35
C ARG A 157 -13.29 -34.13 16.31
N ASN A 158 -14.56 -33.80 16.07
CA ASN A 158 -15.34 -32.85 16.86
C ASN A 158 -14.78 -31.41 16.85
N ILE A 159 -13.93 -31.07 15.88
CA ILE A 159 -13.44 -29.71 15.65
C ILE A 159 -13.93 -29.22 14.30
N THR A 160 -14.25 -27.93 14.20
CA THR A 160 -14.56 -27.27 12.94
C THR A 160 -13.29 -27.03 12.15
N TYR A 161 -13.28 -27.42 10.89
CA TYR A 161 -12.23 -27.21 9.92
C TYR A 161 -12.70 -26.20 8.89
N PHE A 162 -11.92 -25.12 8.77
CA PHE A 162 -12.22 -23.99 7.93
C PHE A 162 -11.48 -24.12 6.59
N PRO A 163 -12.16 -23.94 5.44
CA PRO A 163 -11.54 -24.03 4.12
C PRO A 163 -10.63 -22.81 3.85
N MET A 164 -9.39 -23.04 3.44
CA MET A 164 -8.44 -21.96 3.09
C MET A 164 -8.60 -21.50 1.65
N THR A 165 -9.83 -21.19 1.22
CA THR A 165 -10.08 -20.68 -0.13
C THR A 165 -9.70 -19.21 -0.26
N TRP A 166 -9.46 -18.75 -1.48
CA TRP A 166 -9.18 -17.34 -1.77
C TRP A 166 -10.28 -16.41 -1.23
N ARG A 167 -11.56 -16.75 -1.47
CA ARG A 167 -12.71 -15.99 -0.98
C ARG A 167 -12.62 -15.68 0.51
N PHE A 168 -12.33 -16.68 1.34
CA PHE A 168 -12.26 -16.45 2.77
C PHE A 168 -10.93 -15.84 3.20
N MET A 169 -9.82 -16.40 2.75
CA MET A 169 -8.51 -16.00 3.27
C MET A 169 -8.11 -14.62 2.76
N HIS A 170 -8.22 -14.37 1.45
CA HIS A 170 -7.86 -13.10 0.85
C HIS A 170 -8.99 -12.06 0.97
N ASP A 171 -10.19 -12.38 0.48
CA ASP A 171 -11.25 -11.35 0.36
C ASP A 171 -11.90 -11.02 1.70
N GLU A 172 -12.18 -12.01 2.55
CA GLU A 172 -12.82 -11.78 3.87
C GLU A 172 -11.83 -11.51 5.00
N PHE A 173 -10.63 -12.11 4.99
CA PHE A 173 -9.68 -12.02 6.11
C PHE A 173 -8.36 -11.31 5.80
N HIS A 174 -8.16 -10.85 4.55
CA HIS A 174 -6.97 -10.11 4.13
C HIS A 174 -5.64 -10.84 4.42
N MET A 175 -5.68 -12.17 4.44
CA MET A 175 -4.52 -13.04 4.55
C MET A 175 -3.88 -13.24 3.18
N LYS A 176 -2.58 -13.56 3.19
CA LYS A 176 -1.85 -13.92 1.99
C LYS A 176 -1.69 -15.44 1.93
N LEU A 177 -2.10 -15.99 0.80
CA LEU A 177 -1.85 -17.38 0.45
C LEU A 177 -0.64 -17.46 -0.49
N SER A 178 0.23 -18.44 -0.27
CA SER A 178 1.29 -18.74 -1.23
C SER A 178 1.40 -20.23 -1.46
N TRP A 179 1.71 -20.57 -2.71
CA TRP A 179 2.03 -21.93 -3.14
C TRP A 179 3.37 -21.92 -3.86
N GLN A 180 4.27 -22.80 -3.46
CA GLN A 180 5.55 -23.03 -4.12
C GLN A 180 5.76 -24.54 -4.23
N ALA A 181 6.19 -25.03 -5.39
CA ALA A 181 6.31 -26.48 -5.62
C ALA A 181 7.18 -27.20 -4.59
N LYS A 182 8.23 -26.53 -4.08
CA LYS A 182 9.14 -27.05 -3.06
C LYS A 182 8.66 -26.81 -1.63
N ASP A 183 8.09 -25.64 -1.36
CA ASP A 183 7.72 -25.19 0.00
C ASP A 183 6.26 -25.48 0.39
N GLY A 184 5.45 -25.96 -0.55
CA GLY A 184 4.04 -26.31 -0.36
C GLY A 184 3.14 -25.09 -0.18
N PHE A 185 2.10 -25.26 0.64
CA PHE A 185 1.10 -24.25 0.93
C PHE A 185 1.47 -23.46 2.17
N ALA A 186 1.39 -22.13 2.11
CA ALA A 186 1.53 -21.27 3.27
C ALA A 186 0.39 -20.26 3.36
N VAL A 187 -0.06 -20.02 4.58
CA VAL A 187 -0.94 -18.91 4.95
C VAL A 187 -0.20 -17.94 5.85
N ILE A 188 -0.29 -16.66 5.51
CA ILE A 188 0.27 -15.55 6.27
C ILE A 188 -0.89 -14.64 6.66
N SER A 189 -1.21 -14.60 7.95
CA SER A 189 -2.20 -13.66 8.47
C SER A 189 -1.66 -12.23 8.44
N PRO A 190 -2.51 -11.19 8.57
CA PRO A 190 -2.03 -9.81 8.73
C PRO A 190 -0.92 -9.71 9.77
N GLN A 191 0.17 -9.05 9.40
CA GLN A 191 1.37 -8.88 10.22
C GLN A 191 1.50 -7.41 10.61
N ARG A 192 2.06 -7.11 11.79
CA ARG A 192 2.48 -5.74 12.07
C ARG A 192 3.69 -5.41 11.19
N HIS A 193 3.57 -4.35 10.40
CA HIS A 193 4.61 -3.90 9.49
C HIS A 193 5.67 -3.07 10.23
N TYR A 194 6.94 -3.38 10.01
CA TYR A 194 8.11 -2.78 10.63
C TYR A 194 9.22 -2.44 9.62
N MET A 195 9.03 -2.74 8.33
CA MET A 195 10.02 -2.50 7.27
C MET A 195 9.61 -1.29 6.42
N TYR A 196 9.79 -0.08 6.94
CA TYR A 196 9.31 1.14 6.25
C TYR A 196 10.32 1.70 5.26
N THR A 197 11.53 2.04 5.71
CA THR A 197 12.55 2.69 4.88
C THR A 197 13.92 2.09 5.12
N ILE A 198 14.69 1.96 4.04
CA ILE A 198 16.14 1.71 4.10
C ILE A 198 16.80 3.08 4.01
N PHE A 199 17.63 3.43 5.00
CA PHE A 199 18.20 4.77 5.12
C PHE A 199 19.73 4.80 5.13
N SER A 200 20.40 3.65 5.16
CA SER A 200 21.85 3.54 4.98
C SER A 200 22.26 2.09 4.72
N ASP A 201 23.52 1.89 4.34
CA ASP A 201 24.17 0.59 4.22
C ASP A 201 25.67 0.65 4.52
N ASP A 202 26.25 -0.52 4.79
CA ASP A 202 27.70 -0.74 4.77
C ASP A 202 28.03 -2.03 4.00
N ALA A 203 29.25 -2.56 4.17
CA ALA A 203 29.69 -3.78 3.49
C ALA A 203 28.80 -5.00 3.80
N ASP A 204 28.25 -5.09 5.01
CA ASP A 204 27.56 -6.28 5.54
C ASP A 204 26.07 -6.05 5.80
N TYR A 205 25.65 -4.82 6.10
CA TYR A 205 24.34 -4.51 6.64
C TYR A 205 23.58 -3.46 5.83
N LEU A 206 22.26 -3.59 5.86
CA LEU A 206 21.31 -2.53 5.56
C LEU A 206 20.74 -1.99 6.87
N TYR A 207 20.54 -0.68 6.92
CA TYR A 207 19.97 0.02 8.06
C TYR A 207 18.56 0.51 7.73
N LEU A 208 17.59 0.11 8.55
CA LEU A 208 16.16 0.32 8.30
C LEU A 208 15.47 0.97 9.50
N ASN A 209 14.37 1.68 9.21
CA ASN A 209 13.51 2.28 10.22
C ASN A 209 12.14 1.57 10.28
N SER A 210 11.64 1.36 11.50
CA SER A 210 10.33 0.75 11.80
C SER A 210 9.20 1.75 12.03
N GLY A 211 9.44 3.03 11.76
CA GLY A 211 8.57 4.16 12.11
C GLY A 211 8.89 4.76 13.48
N SER A 212 9.43 3.96 14.41
CA SER A 212 9.79 4.41 15.76
C SER A 212 11.20 4.04 16.19
N GLN A 213 11.81 3.03 15.56
CA GLN A 213 13.13 2.53 15.93
C GLN A 213 13.96 2.22 14.68
N SER A 214 15.27 2.26 14.83
CA SER A 214 16.21 1.88 13.78
C SER A 214 16.87 0.53 14.10
N TYR A 215 17.01 -0.31 13.09
CA TYR A 215 17.57 -1.65 13.20
C TYR A 215 18.41 -1.97 11.96
N LYS A 216 19.24 -3.00 12.06
CA LYS A 216 20.06 -3.50 10.95
C LYS A 216 19.66 -4.90 10.54
N VAL A 217 19.82 -5.17 9.24
CA VAL A 217 19.60 -6.48 8.62
C VAL A 217 20.85 -6.84 7.82
N ARG A 218 21.41 -8.03 8.04
CA ARG A 218 22.57 -8.50 7.26
C ARG A 218 22.16 -8.73 5.80
N LYS A 219 22.96 -8.24 4.85
CA LYS A 219 22.74 -8.38 3.39
C LYS A 219 22.69 -9.83 2.90
N SER A 220 23.22 -10.80 3.66
CA SER A 220 23.04 -12.23 3.36
C SER A 220 21.61 -12.73 3.58
N LEU A 221 20.78 -11.96 4.29
CA LEU A 221 19.44 -12.34 4.74
C LEU A 221 19.40 -13.63 5.57
N SER A 222 20.52 -14.03 6.18
CA SER A 222 20.60 -15.28 6.96
C SER A 222 20.27 -15.09 8.45
N GLU A 223 20.30 -13.85 8.94
CA GLU A 223 20.14 -13.51 10.36
C GLU A 223 18.79 -12.84 10.67
N LEU A 224 18.45 -12.75 11.94
CA LEU A 224 17.31 -11.94 12.41
C LEU A 224 17.67 -10.44 12.40
N PRO A 225 16.69 -9.53 12.26
CA PRO A 225 16.92 -8.11 12.43
C PRO A 225 17.44 -7.79 13.84
N VAL A 226 18.37 -6.85 13.94
CA VAL A 226 19.00 -6.45 15.21
C VAL A 226 18.76 -4.98 15.48
N LEU A 227 18.21 -4.64 16.65
CA LEU A 227 17.99 -3.26 17.06
C LEU A 227 19.32 -2.51 17.18
N LEU A 228 19.36 -1.26 16.73
CA LEU A 228 20.52 -0.40 16.95
C LEU A 228 20.49 0.19 18.36
N THR A 229 21.65 0.22 19.00
CA THR A 229 21.85 1.07 20.18
C THR A 229 21.78 2.56 19.78
N GLU A 230 21.50 3.44 20.74
CA GLU A 230 21.48 4.89 20.48
C GLU A 230 22.82 5.39 19.93
N GLU A 231 23.93 4.86 20.42
CA GLU A 231 25.27 5.22 19.95
C GLU A 231 25.52 4.76 18.51
N GLU A 232 25.17 3.51 18.15
CA GLU A 232 25.24 3.03 16.76
C GLU A 232 24.36 3.89 15.85
N ASN A 233 23.12 4.16 16.28
CA ASN A 233 22.16 4.94 15.52
C ASN A 233 22.71 6.34 15.22
N ARG A 234 23.24 7.03 16.25
CA ARG A 234 23.88 8.34 16.08
C ARG A 234 25.07 8.28 15.12
N LYS A 235 25.95 7.28 15.25
CA LYS A 235 27.10 7.11 14.34
C LYS A 235 26.67 6.96 12.88
N ILE A 236 25.55 6.30 12.61
CA ILE A 236 25.05 6.11 11.24
C ILE A 236 24.40 7.41 10.73
N TYR A 237 23.65 8.13 11.57
CA TYR A 237 23.05 9.41 11.18
C TYR A 237 24.09 10.53 11.02
N ASP A 238 25.21 10.47 11.75
CA ASP A 238 26.31 11.43 11.63
C ASP A 238 27.16 11.19 10.36
N GLN A 239 27.02 10.03 9.71
CA GLN A 239 27.62 9.81 8.40
C GLN A 239 26.88 10.65 7.34
N PRO A 240 27.57 11.14 6.30
CA PRO A 240 26.91 11.84 5.22
C PRO A 240 25.80 10.95 4.66
N VAL A 241 24.55 11.36 4.87
CA VAL A 241 23.35 10.58 4.57
C VAL A 241 23.29 10.38 3.05
N ARG A 242 23.65 9.19 2.57
CA ARG A 242 23.61 8.84 1.13
C ARG A 242 22.20 8.99 0.52
N VAL A 243 21.14 8.95 1.35
CA VAL A 243 19.78 8.63 0.91
C VAL A 243 18.82 9.81 0.90
N ASP A 244 19.23 10.99 1.41
CA ASP A 244 18.35 12.15 1.50
C ASP A 244 18.73 13.35 0.63
N GLN A 245 19.93 13.41 0.01
CA GLN A 245 20.28 14.59 -0.78
C GLN A 245 21.03 14.44 -2.12
N GLU A 246 21.77 13.37 -2.47
CA GLU A 246 22.67 13.49 -3.65
C GLU A 246 22.84 12.24 -4.51
N VAL A 247 21.76 11.51 -4.83
CA VAL A 247 21.85 10.52 -5.94
C VAL A 247 22.31 11.22 -7.22
N LEU A 248 21.76 12.41 -7.47
CA LEU A 248 22.22 13.32 -8.52
C LEU A 248 23.01 14.48 -7.88
N PRO A 249 24.02 15.02 -8.57
CA PRO A 249 24.67 16.25 -8.16
C PRO A 249 23.64 17.39 -8.02
N PRO A 250 23.84 18.32 -7.06
CA PRO A 250 22.92 19.43 -6.86
C PRO A 250 22.86 20.34 -8.09
N ALA A 251 21.64 20.77 -8.45
CA ALA A 251 21.42 21.78 -9.48
C ALA A 251 21.64 23.18 -8.88
N GLU A 252 22.84 23.74 -9.07
CA GLU A 252 23.22 25.05 -8.52
C GLU A 252 22.71 26.23 -9.37
N PHE A 253 21.48 26.66 -9.12
CA PHE A 253 20.95 27.88 -9.72
C PHE A 253 21.58 29.13 -9.10
N LYS A 254 22.04 30.06 -9.94
CA LYS A 254 22.65 31.33 -9.53
C LYS A 254 21.79 32.50 -9.97
N MET A 255 21.56 33.44 -9.06
CA MET A 255 20.93 34.71 -9.39
C MET A 255 21.88 35.52 -10.28
N PRO A 256 21.45 36.03 -11.43
CA PRO A 256 22.28 36.84 -12.29
C PRO A 256 22.43 38.25 -11.72
N ALA A 257 23.61 38.84 -11.94
CA ALA A 257 23.89 40.22 -11.55
C ALA A 257 23.04 41.25 -12.32
N SER A 258 22.57 40.88 -13.52
CA SER A 258 21.69 41.69 -14.35
C SER A 258 20.60 40.78 -14.93
N PRO A 259 19.38 40.83 -14.36
CA PRO A 259 18.26 40.02 -14.83
C PRO A 259 17.95 40.29 -16.30
N SER A 260 17.73 39.21 -17.06
CA SER A 260 17.36 39.26 -18.48
C SER A 260 15.85 39.14 -18.69
N VAL A 261 15.11 38.71 -17.66
CA VAL A 261 13.67 38.58 -17.68
C VAL A 261 13.00 39.88 -17.26
N GLU A 262 12.10 40.37 -18.11
CA GLU A 262 11.25 41.54 -17.83
C GLU A 262 9.78 41.13 -17.83
N ARG A 263 9.03 41.50 -16.79
CA ARG A 263 7.57 41.32 -16.77
C ARG A 263 6.85 42.59 -17.20
N LYS A 264 6.01 42.50 -18.24
CA LYS A 264 5.09 43.55 -18.68
C LYS A 264 3.66 43.07 -18.50
N SER A 265 2.94 43.63 -17.51
CA SER A 265 1.62 43.15 -17.10
C SER A 265 1.66 41.64 -16.75
N ARG A 266 0.96 40.79 -17.50
CA ARG A 266 0.89 39.33 -17.31
C ARG A 266 1.91 38.54 -18.14
N THR A 267 2.75 39.21 -18.91
CA THR A 267 3.64 38.55 -19.88
C THR A 267 5.10 38.75 -19.47
N PHE A 268 5.84 37.65 -19.41
CA PHE A 268 7.28 37.63 -19.19
C PHE A 268 8.01 37.63 -20.53
N TYR A 269 9.06 38.43 -20.62
CA TYR A 269 9.90 38.56 -21.79
C TYR A 269 11.35 38.26 -21.42
N TYR A 270 12.10 37.67 -22.35
CA TYR A 270 13.54 37.54 -22.30
C TYR A 270 14.11 38.34 -23.47
N GLY A 271 14.66 39.52 -23.17
CA GLY A 271 14.91 40.53 -24.21
C GLY A 271 13.62 40.95 -24.92
N SER A 272 13.52 40.73 -26.22
CA SER A 272 12.31 41.01 -27.02
C SER A 272 11.40 39.79 -27.22
N GLN A 273 11.83 38.60 -26.80
CA GLN A 273 11.07 37.36 -26.97
C GLN A 273 10.09 37.17 -25.82
N GLU A 274 8.84 36.87 -26.13
CA GLU A 274 7.86 36.43 -25.12
C GLU A 274 8.24 35.03 -24.61
N LEU A 275 8.38 34.90 -23.29
CA LEU A 275 8.58 33.63 -22.60
C LEU A 275 7.25 32.94 -22.32
N LEU A 276 6.34 33.70 -21.73
CA LEU A 276 5.10 33.18 -21.18
C LEU A 276 4.14 34.33 -20.91
N THR A 277 2.86 34.09 -21.16
CA THR A 277 1.75 34.89 -20.64
C THR A 277 1.01 34.10 -19.56
N LEU A 278 0.88 34.67 -18.36
CA LEU A 278 0.17 34.07 -17.23
C LEU A 278 -1.32 33.87 -17.58
N ALA A 279 -1.80 32.62 -17.47
CA ALA A 279 -3.21 32.31 -17.64
C ALA A 279 -3.98 32.52 -16.32
N PRO A 280 -5.28 32.92 -16.37
CA PRO A 280 -6.12 33.06 -15.19
C PRO A 280 -6.44 31.77 -14.42
N LYS A 281 -5.73 30.66 -14.62
CA LYS A 281 -5.93 29.39 -13.87
C LYS A 281 -4.64 28.66 -13.54
N ASP A 282 -3.48 29.28 -13.70
CA ASP A 282 -2.18 28.60 -13.49
C ASP A 282 -1.79 28.42 -12.02
N SER A 283 -2.68 28.70 -11.06
CA SER A 283 -2.43 28.58 -9.62
C SER A 283 -3.53 27.78 -8.90
N GLY A 284 -3.56 26.47 -9.10
CA GLY A 284 -4.39 25.56 -8.29
C GLY A 284 -5.90 25.58 -8.57
N SER A 285 -6.66 24.96 -7.65
CA SER A 285 -8.09 24.62 -7.82
C SER A 285 -9.06 25.80 -7.74
N GLN A 286 -8.60 26.97 -7.30
CA GLN A 286 -9.37 28.21 -7.28
C GLN A 286 -8.81 29.09 -8.40
N GLY A 287 -9.59 29.31 -9.46
CA GLY A 287 -9.15 30.08 -10.63
C GLY A 287 -8.60 31.46 -10.25
N PHE A 288 -7.53 31.87 -10.93
CA PHE A 288 -6.81 33.12 -10.77
C PHE A 288 -7.61 34.29 -11.36
N THR A 289 -7.57 35.44 -10.68
CA THR A 289 -8.22 36.68 -11.12
C THR A 289 -7.17 37.73 -11.52
N GLU A 290 -7.55 38.74 -12.31
CA GLU A 290 -6.62 39.81 -12.73
C GLU A 290 -5.99 40.58 -11.56
N THR A 291 -6.67 40.63 -10.41
CA THR A 291 -6.17 41.26 -9.19
C THR A 291 -5.03 40.47 -8.54
N ASP A 292 -5.03 39.14 -8.68
CA ASP A 292 -4.00 38.26 -8.11
C ASP A 292 -2.65 38.40 -8.85
N ALA A 293 -2.68 38.68 -10.16
CA ALA A 293 -1.48 38.87 -11.00
C ALA A 293 -0.60 40.05 -10.55
N ALA A 294 -1.22 41.11 -10.03
CA ALA A 294 -0.54 42.33 -9.58
C ALA A 294 0.26 42.12 -8.30
N GLY A 295 -0.13 41.16 -7.46
CA GLY A 295 0.52 40.78 -6.21
C GLY A 295 1.71 39.82 -6.35
N MET A 296 1.97 39.31 -7.55
CA MET A 296 3.04 38.35 -7.79
C MET A 296 4.39 39.07 -7.97
N VAL A 297 5.38 38.64 -7.19
CA VAL A 297 6.79 39.02 -7.32
C VAL A 297 7.53 37.87 -8.02
N TYR A 298 8.55 38.19 -8.80
CA TYR A 298 9.39 37.18 -9.45
C TYR A 298 10.86 37.39 -9.16
N THR A 299 11.60 36.29 -9.23
CA THR A 299 13.07 36.27 -9.24
C THR A 299 13.53 35.37 -10.38
N GLU A 300 14.69 35.69 -10.96
CA GLU A 300 15.31 34.83 -11.96
C GLU A 300 16.57 34.18 -11.39
N ALA A 301 16.83 32.95 -11.82
CA ALA A 301 18.09 32.27 -11.59
C ALA A 301 18.45 31.45 -12.84
N SER A 302 19.73 31.16 -13.01
CA SER A 302 20.22 30.36 -14.13
C SER A 302 21.13 29.25 -13.66
N LEU A 303 21.04 28.11 -14.32
CA LEU A 303 21.94 26.97 -14.15
C LEU A 303 22.74 26.80 -15.45
N ASP A 304 24.06 26.85 -15.34
CA ASP A 304 24.95 26.65 -16.49
C ASP A 304 24.97 25.17 -16.88
N LEU A 305 24.66 24.89 -18.15
CA LEU A 305 24.71 23.55 -18.74
C LEU A 305 25.96 23.34 -19.60
N GLY A 306 26.81 24.36 -19.72
CA GLY A 306 28.03 24.38 -20.51
C GLY A 306 27.81 24.62 -22.00
N ALA A 307 28.89 24.99 -22.69
CA ALA A 307 28.89 25.32 -24.12
C ALA A 307 27.90 26.45 -24.50
N GLY A 308 27.75 27.44 -23.62
CA GLY A 308 26.86 28.59 -23.83
C GLY A 308 25.37 28.28 -23.66
N ARG A 309 25.03 27.11 -23.12
CA ARG A 309 23.64 26.69 -22.86
C ARG A 309 23.34 26.84 -21.38
N SER A 310 22.11 27.21 -21.04
CA SER A 310 21.68 27.31 -19.65
C SER A 310 20.22 26.92 -19.46
N LEU A 311 19.86 26.62 -18.21
CA LEU A 311 18.49 26.48 -17.79
C LEU A 311 18.11 27.72 -16.98
N LEU A 312 17.26 28.58 -17.55
CA LEU A 312 16.68 29.73 -16.90
C LEU A 312 15.50 29.29 -16.04
N ALA A 313 15.47 29.73 -14.80
CA ALA A 313 14.36 29.54 -13.87
C ALA A 313 13.73 30.90 -13.56
N VAL A 314 12.43 31.02 -13.80
CA VAL A 314 11.61 32.13 -13.31
C VAL A 314 10.82 31.60 -12.11
N LYS A 315 11.13 32.12 -10.92
CA LYS A 315 10.45 31.79 -9.68
C LYS A 315 9.45 32.89 -9.38
N GLU A 316 8.18 32.55 -9.42
CA GLU A 316 7.06 33.45 -9.10
C GLU A 316 6.58 33.16 -7.67
N THR A 317 6.30 34.20 -6.89
CA THR A 317 5.79 34.08 -5.52
C THR A 317 4.68 35.09 -5.30
N ASP A 318 3.55 34.63 -4.75
CA ASP A 318 2.47 35.51 -4.32
C ASP A 318 2.86 36.24 -3.02
N SER A 319 3.15 37.53 -3.14
CA SER A 319 3.56 38.37 -2.00
C SER A 319 2.39 38.85 -1.15
N THR A 320 1.14 38.59 -1.57
CA THR A 320 -0.08 39.08 -0.90
C THR A 320 -0.68 38.09 0.10
N LYS A 321 -0.11 36.88 0.21
CA LYS A 321 -0.60 35.84 1.10
C LYS A 321 0.23 35.78 2.38
N ASP A 322 -0.42 35.82 3.53
CA ASP A 322 0.19 35.69 4.87
C ASP A 322 0.56 34.23 5.24
N MET A 323 0.90 33.38 4.26
CA MET A 323 1.39 32.02 4.49
C MET A 323 2.85 31.90 4.04
N ALA A 324 3.52 30.80 4.41
CA ALA A 324 4.89 30.55 3.97
C ALA A 324 4.96 30.58 2.43
N ALA A 325 5.87 31.39 1.89
CA ALA A 325 6.01 31.70 0.46
C ALA A 325 6.07 30.45 -0.45
N ASP A 326 6.60 29.35 0.06
CA ASP A 326 6.80 28.10 -0.67
C ASP A 326 5.49 27.45 -1.17
N PHE A 327 4.36 27.69 -0.51
CA PHE A 327 3.04 27.17 -0.95
C PHE A 327 2.50 27.85 -2.20
N PHE A 328 2.91 29.10 -2.44
CA PHE A 328 2.44 29.93 -3.55
C PHE A 328 3.58 30.27 -4.49
N THR A 329 4.59 29.39 -4.52
CA THR A 329 5.74 29.54 -5.40
C THR A 329 5.59 28.63 -6.61
N TYR A 330 5.70 29.23 -7.79
CA TYR A 330 5.73 28.50 -9.07
C TYR A 330 7.10 28.63 -9.69
N TYR A 331 7.61 27.52 -10.21
CA TYR A 331 8.87 27.50 -10.96
C TYR A 331 8.54 27.29 -12.41
N ARG A 332 9.16 28.07 -13.28
CA ARG A 332 9.03 27.92 -14.72
C ARG A 332 10.41 27.89 -15.33
N TYR A 333 10.65 26.84 -16.10
CA TYR A 333 11.96 26.53 -16.63
C TYR A 333 12.00 26.75 -18.14
N PHE A 334 13.09 27.37 -18.59
CA PHE A 334 13.35 27.63 -19.99
C PHE A 334 14.76 27.23 -20.34
N TYR A 335 14.92 26.36 -21.33
CA TYR A 335 16.22 26.06 -21.90
C TYR A 335 16.66 27.20 -22.79
N VAL A 336 17.80 27.82 -22.49
CA VAL A 336 18.43 28.85 -23.30
C VAL A 336 19.56 28.20 -24.07
N ASN A 337 19.41 28.10 -25.38
CA ASN A 337 20.45 27.54 -26.24
C ASN A 337 21.57 28.57 -26.49
N ALA A 338 22.67 28.15 -27.13
CA ALA A 338 23.82 29.02 -27.42
C ALA A 338 23.50 30.22 -28.31
N ASP A 339 22.38 30.21 -29.04
CA ASP A 339 21.86 31.35 -29.80
C ASP A 339 21.11 32.38 -28.94
N GLY A 340 21.00 32.12 -27.63
CA GLY A 340 20.36 32.98 -26.65
C GLY A 340 18.83 32.93 -26.66
N LYS A 341 18.22 31.99 -27.39
CA LYS A 341 16.76 31.87 -27.46
C LYS A 341 16.22 30.90 -26.42
N PRO A 342 15.38 31.36 -25.47
CA PRO A 342 14.72 30.49 -24.51
C PRO A 342 13.61 29.65 -25.16
N GLN A 343 13.49 28.41 -24.71
CA GLN A 343 12.43 27.46 -25.04
C GLN A 343 11.83 26.90 -23.74
N PRO A 344 10.50 26.82 -23.59
CA PRO A 344 9.89 26.31 -22.37
C PRO A 344 10.17 24.82 -22.17
N LEU A 345 10.47 24.43 -20.94
CA LEU A 345 10.58 23.03 -20.53
C LEU A 345 9.18 22.47 -20.23
N SER A 346 8.87 21.27 -20.72
CA SER A 346 7.66 20.51 -20.31
C SER A 346 7.82 19.92 -18.91
N GLY A 347 6.81 20.05 -18.05
CA GLY A 347 6.88 19.62 -16.64
C GLY A 347 7.50 20.68 -15.71
N TYR A 348 7.66 20.38 -14.41
CA TYR A 348 8.32 21.25 -13.41
C TYR A 348 7.67 22.61 -13.15
N THR A 349 6.39 22.60 -12.77
CA THR A 349 5.64 23.86 -12.52
C THR A 349 5.62 24.30 -11.06
N HIS A 350 5.93 23.42 -10.12
CA HIS A 350 5.67 23.65 -8.68
C HIS A 350 6.90 23.50 -7.76
N TRP A 351 8.00 22.90 -8.21
CA TRP A 351 9.15 22.66 -7.34
C TRP A 351 10.48 22.84 -8.06
N PRO A 352 11.57 23.27 -7.37
CA PRO A 352 12.87 23.37 -7.98
C PRO A 352 13.38 22.05 -8.51
N VAL A 353 13.98 22.12 -9.68
CA VAL A 353 15.01 21.17 -10.08
C VAL A 353 16.12 21.21 -9.03
N THR A 354 16.29 20.11 -8.31
CA THR A 354 17.30 19.96 -7.24
C THR A 354 18.47 19.10 -7.67
N GLY A 355 18.29 18.23 -8.66
CA GLY A 355 19.32 17.32 -9.17
C GLY A 355 19.56 17.51 -10.67
N LEU A 356 20.82 17.45 -11.09
CA LEU A 356 21.26 17.56 -12.47
C LEU A 356 22.29 16.48 -12.81
N GLN A 357 22.03 15.65 -13.81
CA GLN A 357 23.06 14.77 -14.38
C GLN A 357 23.28 15.05 -15.88
N PRO A 358 24.48 15.49 -16.29
CA PRO A 358 24.85 15.52 -17.70
C PRO A 358 25.08 14.10 -18.21
N ASN A 359 24.70 13.85 -19.46
CA ASN A 359 24.85 12.58 -20.14
C ASN A 359 25.90 12.66 -21.26
N PRO A 360 26.54 11.53 -21.65
CA PRO A 360 27.57 11.52 -22.70
C PRO A 360 27.10 12.00 -24.08
N ASP A 361 25.81 11.87 -24.39
CA ASP A 361 25.19 12.35 -25.63
C ASP A 361 24.88 13.87 -25.62
N GLY A 362 25.25 14.55 -24.53
CA GLY A 362 25.02 15.97 -24.34
C GLY A 362 23.61 16.32 -23.84
N SER A 363 22.76 15.34 -23.55
CA SER A 363 21.49 15.54 -22.84
C SER A 363 21.70 15.67 -21.33
N TRP A 364 20.65 16.01 -20.59
CA TRP A 364 20.67 16.10 -19.13
C TRP A 364 19.43 15.49 -18.51
N TRP A 365 19.62 14.78 -17.40
CA TRP A 365 18.55 14.48 -16.46
C TRP A 365 18.37 15.63 -15.48
N LEU A 366 17.13 16.07 -15.36
CA LEU A 366 16.68 17.03 -14.35
C LEU A 366 15.81 16.29 -13.36
N ALA A 367 15.98 16.52 -12.06
CA ALA A 367 15.14 15.88 -11.04
C ALA A 367 14.72 16.85 -9.93
N SER A 368 13.48 16.70 -9.47
CA SER A 368 12.95 17.32 -8.25
C SER A 368 13.00 16.30 -7.10
N LYS A 369 13.15 16.79 -5.86
CA LYS A 369 13.17 15.93 -4.68
C LYS A 369 11.81 15.24 -4.45
N ALA A 370 11.80 13.91 -4.46
CA ALA A 370 10.68 13.11 -3.97
C ALA A 370 10.68 13.05 -2.43
N TYR A 371 9.54 13.31 -1.80
CA TYR A 371 9.37 13.14 -0.36
C TYR A 371 8.93 11.72 -0.02
N LYS A 372 9.53 11.15 1.04
CA LYS A 372 9.26 9.79 1.51
C LYS A 372 8.34 9.82 2.73
N GLY A 373 7.34 8.93 2.75
CA GLY A 373 6.55 8.55 3.93
C GLY A 373 6.25 9.68 4.93
N SER A 374 6.76 9.52 6.16
CA SER A 374 6.53 10.39 7.32
C SER A 374 7.07 11.82 7.17
N SER A 375 7.92 12.10 6.18
CA SER A 375 8.36 13.46 5.88
C SER A 375 7.28 14.28 5.17
N ILE A 376 6.19 13.64 4.73
CA ILE A 376 5.05 14.32 4.11
C ILE A 376 4.14 14.90 5.20
N SER A 377 3.88 16.19 5.09
CA SER A 377 2.96 16.97 5.90
C SER A 377 2.06 17.80 4.99
N ALA A 378 1.02 18.43 5.55
CA ALA A 378 0.23 19.41 4.81
C ALA A 378 1.09 20.53 4.18
N ARG A 379 2.32 20.76 4.68
CA ARG A 379 3.24 21.79 4.20
C ARG A 379 4.07 21.43 2.97
N ASN A 380 4.14 20.16 2.62
CA ASN A 380 4.94 19.69 1.48
C ASN A 380 4.22 18.63 0.64
N ALA A 381 2.95 18.32 0.96
CA ALA A 381 2.15 17.34 0.24
C ALA A 381 1.97 17.68 -1.25
N PHE A 382 2.02 18.96 -1.63
CA PHE A 382 1.95 19.41 -3.02
C PHE A 382 3.26 19.16 -3.81
N MET A 383 4.38 18.93 -3.13
CA MET A 383 5.69 18.75 -3.76
C MET A 383 5.78 17.34 -4.36
N THR A 384 6.22 17.25 -5.61
CA THR A 384 6.28 16.01 -6.38
C THR A 384 7.72 15.69 -6.80
N GLY A 385 8.11 14.42 -6.67
CA GLY A 385 9.32 13.91 -7.31
C GLY A 385 9.12 13.85 -8.82
N GLU A 386 9.80 14.72 -9.54
CA GLU A 386 9.71 14.81 -11.00
C GLU A 386 11.05 14.42 -11.65
N LEU A 387 10.99 13.75 -12.79
CA LEU A 387 12.17 13.40 -13.60
C LEU A 387 11.90 13.72 -15.08
N ALA A 388 12.79 14.49 -15.71
CA ALA A 388 12.77 14.72 -17.15
C ALA A 388 14.15 14.65 -17.80
N LEU A 389 14.13 14.23 -19.06
CA LEU A 389 15.26 14.29 -19.97
C LEU A 389 15.20 15.60 -20.76
N LEU A 390 16.23 16.43 -20.69
CA LEU A 390 16.43 17.60 -21.54
C LEU A 390 17.46 17.26 -22.62
N ARG A 391 17.06 17.39 -23.89
CA ARG A 391 17.94 17.13 -25.04
C ARG A 391 18.75 18.37 -25.42
N PRO A 392 19.89 18.21 -26.14
CA PRO A 392 20.71 19.31 -26.61
C PRO A 392 19.97 20.34 -27.49
N ASP A 393 18.91 19.92 -28.18
CA ASP A 393 18.09 20.76 -29.04
C ASP A 393 17.02 21.58 -28.29
N GLY A 394 16.89 21.35 -26.98
CA GLY A 394 15.90 21.99 -26.11
C GLY A 394 14.60 21.22 -25.93
N GLN A 395 14.41 20.10 -26.63
CA GLN A 395 13.25 19.23 -26.38
C GLN A 395 13.37 18.57 -25.01
N SER A 396 12.28 18.52 -24.26
CA SER A 396 12.23 17.79 -22.98
C SER A 396 11.19 16.68 -22.98
N ILE A 397 11.44 15.63 -22.19
CA ILE A 397 10.56 14.49 -21.99
C ILE A 397 10.32 14.32 -20.50
N SER A 398 9.09 14.58 -20.04
CA SER A 398 8.66 14.29 -18.66
C SER A 398 8.36 12.80 -18.50
N LEU A 399 9.11 12.12 -17.63
CA LEU A 399 8.86 10.70 -17.34
C LEU A 399 7.61 10.51 -16.48
N ASN A 400 7.28 11.48 -15.62
CA ASN A 400 6.03 11.48 -14.85
C ASN A 400 4.80 11.44 -15.78
N GLU A 401 4.78 12.30 -16.80
CA GLU A 401 3.69 12.35 -17.79
C GLU A 401 3.66 11.07 -18.65
N LYS A 402 4.84 10.61 -19.11
CA LYS A 402 4.98 9.39 -19.92
C LYS A 402 4.44 8.14 -19.19
N LEU A 403 4.76 8.02 -17.90
CA LEU A 403 4.31 6.91 -17.06
C LEU A 403 2.94 7.14 -16.40
N LYS A 404 2.39 8.36 -16.47
CA LYS A 404 1.17 8.76 -15.76
C LYS A 404 1.25 8.46 -14.27
N VAL A 405 2.39 8.81 -13.66
CA VAL A 405 2.64 8.68 -12.23
C VAL A 405 2.90 10.03 -11.60
N ARG A 406 2.53 10.17 -10.34
CA ARG A 406 2.73 11.41 -9.60
C ARG A 406 4.17 11.58 -9.14
N GLU A 407 4.79 10.51 -8.65
CA GLU A 407 6.10 10.53 -8.00
C GLU A 407 7.11 9.68 -8.76
N ILE A 408 8.27 10.26 -8.99
CA ILE A 408 9.49 9.57 -9.40
C ILE A 408 10.58 9.86 -8.35
N GLU A 409 11.11 8.80 -7.76
CA GLU A 409 12.26 8.84 -6.85
C GLU A 409 13.48 8.23 -7.55
N VAL A 410 14.48 9.04 -7.86
CA VAL A 410 15.75 8.55 -8.43
C VAL A 410 16.53 7.82 -7.33
N LEU A 411 16.89 6.56 -7.59
CA LEU A 411 17.54 5.66 -6.64
C LEU A 411 19.05 5.56 -6.87
N SER A 412 19.48 5.56 -8.12
CA SER A 412 20.90 5.53 -8.48
C SER A 412 21.14 6.15 -9.85
N ARG A 413 22.42 6.49 -10.10
CA ARG A 413 22.93 6.90 -11.41
C ARG A 413 24.12 6.06 -11.83
N LYS A 414 24.30 5.92 -13.14
CA LYS A 414 25.47 5.31 -13.77
C LYS A 414 26.26 6.36 -14.55
N GLU A 415 27.55 6.09 -14.78
CA GLU A 415 28.45 6.99 -15.54
C GLU A 415 28.03 7.15 -17.00
N ASP A 416 27.34 6.15 -17.55
CA ASP A 416 26.80 6.19 -18.92
C ASP A 416 25.58 7.10 -19.08
N GLY A 417 25.09 7.72 -18.00
CA GLY A 417 23.90 8.56 -18.01
C GLY A 417 22.61 7.83 -17.64
N SER A 418 22.65 6.52 -17.43
CA SER A 418 21.45 5.76 -17.07
C SER A 418 21.05 5.99 -15.60
N LEU A 419 19.75 5.96 -15.34
CA LEU A 419 19.17 6.11 -14.00
C LEU A 419 18.33 4.91 -13.61
N THR A 420 18.43 4.49 -12.35
CA THR A 420 17.42 3.62 -11.72
C THR A 420 16.50 4.49 -10.88
N PHE A 421 15.19 4.32 -11.00
CA PHE A 421 14.21 5.11 -10.26
C PHE A 421 12.96 4.30 -9.89
N ARG A 422 12.25 4.73 -8.85
CA ARG A 422 10.93 4.22 -8.47
C ARG A 422 9.85 5.17 -8.95
N ALA A 423 8.84 4.65 -9.64
CA ALA A 423 7.65 5.36 -10.07
C ALA A 423 6.42 4.90 -9.28
N TYR A 424 5.67 5.84 -8.70
CA TYR A 424 4.51 5.55 -7.85
C TYR A 424 3.56 6.75 -7.70
N SER A 425 2.39 6.53 -7.12
CA SER A 425 1.44 7.58 -6.77
C SER A 425 1.07 7.47 -5.29
N ARG A 426 0.93 8.62 -4.60
CA ARG A 426 0.73 8.69 -3.14
C ARG A 426 -0.69 8.33 -2.66
N ILE A 427 -1.65 8.15 -3.58
CA ILE A 427 -3.08 7.90 -3.28
C ILE A 427 -3.40 6.44 -3.61
N PHE A 428 -4.49 5.90 -3.03
CA PHE A 428 -5.14 4.57 -3.20
C PHE A 428 -5.35 4.03 -4.64
N GLN A 429 -4.57 4.46 -5.62
CA GLN A 429 -4.47 3.89 -6.96
C GLN A 429 -3.35 2.86 -6.98
N ASP A 430 -3.47 1.81 -6.18
CA ASP A 430 -2.48 0.73 -6.16
C ASP A 430 -2.50 -0.08 -7.48
N ASP A 431 -3.52 0.12 -8.30
CA ASP A 431 -3.75 -0.60 -9.57
C ASP A 431 -3.11 0.07 -10.80
N ASN A 432 -2.31 1.12 -10.64
CA ASN A 432 -1.63 1.71 -11.80
C ASN A 432 -0.49 0.77 -12.26
N PRO A 433 -0.58 0.16 -13.46
CA PRO A 433 0.43 -0.77 -13.95
C PRO A 433 1.77 -0.08 -14.25
N ALA A 434 1.83 1.25 -14.22
CA ALA A 434 3.08 1.99 -14.32
C ALA A 434 3.84 2.07 -12.98
N HIS A 435 3.24 1.68 -11.86
CA HIS A 435 3.96 1.62 -10.58
C HIS A 435 5.06 0.56 -10.62
N GLY A 436 6.21 0.87 -10.02
CA GLY A 436 7.32 -0.07 -9.94
C GLY A 436 8.67 0.62 -9.99
N ILE A 437 9.70 -0.18 -10.28
CA ILE A 437 11.09 0.26 -10.39
C ILE A 437 11.52 0.12 -11.84
N TYR A 438 12.20 1.14 -12.34
CA TYR A 438 12.60 1.26 -13.73
C TYR A 438 14.07 1.62 -13.84
N GLU A 439 14.63 1.27 -14.98
CA GLU A 439 15.84 1.84 -15.52
C GLU A 439 15.51 2.69 -16.76
N THR A 440 16.23 3.80 -16.94
CA THR A 440 16.19 4.59 -18.18
C THR A 440 17.59 4.87 -18.71
N ASP A 441 17.74 4.83 -20.03
CA ASP A 441 18.96 5.26 -20.73
C ASP A 441 18.89 6.76 -21.08
N PRO A 442 20.01 7.40 -21.48
CA PRO A 442 20.02 8.81 -21.92
C PRO A 442 19.11 9.15 -23.11
N ALA A 443 18.60 8.16 -23.84
CA ALA A 443 17.62 8.38 -24.91
C ALA A 443 16.17 8.47 -24.38
N GLY A 444 15.95 8.13 -23.10
CA GLY A 444 14.65 8.11 -22.44
C GLY A 444 13.87 6.80 -22.65
N ASN A 445 14.55 5.72 -23.06
CA ASN A 445 13.96 4.39 -23.15
C ASN A 445 13.82 3.80 -21.75
N LEU A 446 12.66 3.21 -21.47
CA LEU A 446 12.33 2.70 -20.14
C LEU A 446 12.35 1.17 -20.13
N THR A 447 13.04 0.60 -19.13
CA THR A 447 13.00 -0.84 -18.82
C THR A 447 12.42 -1.01 -17.42
N LYS A 448 11.30 -1.73 -17.31
CA LYS A 448 10.72 -2.03 -15.99
C LYS A 448 11.48 -3.18 -15.35
N LEU A 449 12.09 -2.93 -14.20
CA LEU A 449 12.88 -3.91 -13.45
C LEU A 449 12.03 -4.72 -12.49
N SER A 450 10.99 -4.11 -11.90
CA SER A 450 10.15 -4.78 -10.90
C SER A 450 8.81 -4.08 -10.69
N GLU A 451 7.79 -4.88 -10.36
CA GLU A 451 6.48 -4.44 -9.85
C GLU A 451 6.48 -4.22 -8.33
N ALA A 452 7.60 -4.50 -7.65
CA ALA A 452 7.66 -4.49 -6.20
C ALA A 452 7.30 -3.11 -5.63
N SER A 453 6.41 -3.12 -4.64
CA SER A 453 5.96 -1.93 -3.92
C SER A 453 6.62 -1.84 -2.55
N GLY A 454 6.86 -0.61 -2.10
CA GLY A 454 7.52 -0.30 -0.83
C GLY A 454 8.77 0.57 -1.00
N ALA A 455 9.63 0.61 0.00
CA ALA A 455 10.86 1.40 -0.06
C ALA A 455 11.92 0.70 -0.91
N ALA A 456 12.42 1.40 -1.92
CA ALA A 456 13.49 0.91 -2.78
C ALA A 456 14.80 1.63 -2.44
N TYR A 457 15.91 0.94 -2.61
CA TYR A 457 17.25 1.43 -2.25
C TYR A 457 18.30 0.77 -3.12
N VAL A 458 19.27 1.54 -3.63
CA VAL A 458 20.45 0.97 -4.30
C VAL A 458 21.63 1.12 -3.36
N ASP A 459 22.26 0.01 -2.99
CA ASP A 459 23.32 0.00 -2.00
C ASP A 459 24.69 0.41 -2.56
N THR A 460 25.70 0.52 -1.69
CA THR A 460 27.07 0.90 -2.07
C THR A 460 27.72 -0.02 -3.12
N ALA A 461 27.25 -1.26 -3.26
CA ALA A 461 27.74 -2.21 -4.25
C ALA A 461 26.91 -2.17 -5.56
N GLY A 462 25.85 -1.35 -5.62
CA GLY A 462 24.95 -1.24 -6.76
C GLY A 462 23.81 -2.25 -6.77
N ASP A 463 23.60 -3.01 -5.67
CA ASP A 463 22.48 -3.93 -5.58
C ASP A 463 21.18 -3.16 -5.30
N LEU A 464 20.11 -3.52 -6.01
CA LEU A 464 18.78 -2.96 -5.82
C LEU A 464 18.00 -3.76 -4.77
N TRP A 465 17.64 -3.08 -3.69
CA TRP A 465 16.92 -3.60 -2.54
C TRP A 465 15.51 -3.02 -2.47
N VAL A 466 14.55 -3.84 -2.03
CA VAL A 466 13.18 -3.42 -1.77
C VAL A 466 12.70 -3.97 -0.44
N ALA A 467 12.34 -3.06 0.47
CA ALA A 467 11.55 -3.35 1.66
C ALA A 467 10.06 -3.30 1.29
N GLY A 468 9.37 -4.42 1.42
CA GLY A 468 7.99 -4.59 0.99
C GLY A 468 7.02 -3.68 1.73
N ARG A 469 6.00 -3.16 1.02
CA ARG A 469 5.00 -2.24 1.58
C ARG A 469 4.09 -2.89 2.63
N GLU A 470 3.68 -4.13 2.39
CA GLU A 470 2.61 -4.79 3.16
C GLU A 470 3.13 -5.86 4.13
N LEU A 471 4.29 -6.44 3.82
CA LEU A 471 4.92 -7.48 4.62
C LEU A 471 6.31 -7.02 5.04
N ASN A 472 6.79 -7.59 6.14
CA ASN A 472 8.16 -7.50 6.60
C ASN A 472 9.10 -8.34 5.73
N GLN A 473 9.09 -8.06 4.43
CA GLN A 473 9.87 -8.75 3.42
C GLN A 473 10.93 -7.81 2.88
N LEU A 474 12.18 -8.29 2.80
CA LEU A 474 13.28 -7.60 2.15
C LEU A 474 13.75 -8.43 0.96
N THR A 475 13.87 -7.79 -0.19
CA THR A 475 14.25 -8.43 -1.45
C THR A 475 15.44 -7.71 -2.07
N ASN A 476 16.50 -8.44 -2.39
CA ASN A 476 17.53 -8.00 -3.32
C ASN A 476 17.10 -8.41 -4.73
N LEU A 477 16.65 -7.44 -5.51
CA LEU A 477 16.21 -7.66 -6.89
C LEU A 477 17.39 -8.01 -7.80
N SER A 478 18.57 -7.42 -7.59
CA SER A 478 19.77 -7.70 -8.39
C SER A 478 20.23 -9.15 -8.28
N LYS A 479 20.03 -9.78 -7.11
CA LYS A 479 20.45 -11.17 -6.83
C LYS A 479 19.29 -12.17 -6.79
N ASN A 480 18.05 -11.69 -6.99
CA ASN A 480 16.83 -12.49 -6.88
C ASN A 480 16.74 -13.30 -5.58
N VAL A 481 17.11 -12.68 -4.45
CA VAL A 481 17.01 -13.28 -3.11
C VAL A 481 16.07 -12.44 -2.25
N SER A 482 15.26 -13.12 -1.44
CA SER A 482 14.27 -12.47 -0.60
C SER A 482 14.11 -13.20 0.72
N ARG A 483 13.79 -12.46 1.78
CA ARG A 483 13.40 -13.03 3.07
C ARG A 483 12.24 -12.25 3.66
N LEU A 484 11.26 -13.00 4.15
CA LEU A 484 10.19 -12.54 5.01
C LEU A 484 10.57 -12.84 6.46
N TRP A 485 10.35 -11.89 7.37
CA TRP A 485 10.34 -12.12 8.81
C TRP A 485 8.93 -11.88 9.33
N TYR A 486 8.45 -12.71 10.24
CA TYR A 486 7.18 -12.51 10.91
C TYR A 486 7.31 -11.43 11.97
N ASP A 487 6.22 -10.75 12.29
CA ASP A 487 6.25 -9.60 13.22
C ASP A 487 6.76 -9.97 14.63
N TYR A 488 6.58 -11.21 15.07
CA TYR A 488 7.11 -11.76 16.32
C TYR A 488 8.63 -12.06 16.30
N GLU A 489 9.28 -11.95 15.14
CA GLU A 489 10.74 -12.18 14.99
C GLU A 489 11.55 -10.89 15.15
N PHE A 490 10.90 -9.74 15.27
CA PHE A 490 11.58 -8.46 15.46
C PHE A 490 11.95 -8.23 16.93
N PRO A 491 13.13 -7.68 17.23
CA PRO A 491 13.66 -7.54 18.60
C PRO A 491 12.90 -6.52 19.46
N PHE A 492 12.07 -5.69 18.82
CA PHE A 492 11.19 -4.72 19.44
C PHE A 492 9.73 -5.11 19.29
N ALA A 493 9.49 -6.40 19.10
CA ALA A 493 8.15 -6.91 19.17
C ALA A 493 7.54 -6.51 20.51
N GLU A 494 8.17 -6.75 21.67
CA GLU A 494 7.63 -6.64 23.05
C GLU A 494 6.62 -5.53 23.38
#